data_AF-A0A3D3UE39-F1
#
_entry.id   AF-A0A3D3UE39-F1
#
_cell.length_a   1.000
_cell.length_b   1.000
_cell.length_c   1.000
_cell.angle_alpha   90.00
_cell.angle_beta   90.00
_cell.angle_gamma   90.00
#
_symmetry.space_group_name_H-M   'P 1'
#
loop_
_entity.id
_entity.type
_entity.pdbx_description
1 polymer ?
#
loop_
_entity_poly.entity_id
_entity_poly.type
_entity_poly.pdbx_seq_one_letter_code
_entity_poly.pdbx_strand_id
1 'polypeptide(L)'
;YVGRDVEQIVRDLVEIAITMTRTRKRREVESRAHLAAEERVLDALVGETASSGTRDAFRRKLRDGELDDKEIDIEIADQSGGMQTFEIPGMPGANMGMINLGDMLGKAMGGRTRKKKVRVVDSYELLIAEESDKLLDEDQLVAEAVHMVQNHGIVFLDEVDK
;
A
#
# COMPACT_ATOMS: atom_id res chain seq x y z
N TYR A 1 16.22 -32.29 -1.80
CA TYR A 1 16.27 -31.33 -0.67
C TYR A 1 17.08 -30.09 -1.03
N VAL A 2 18.30 -30.22 -1.57
CA VAL A 2 19.21 -29.08 -1.91
C VAL A 2 18.64 -28.04 -2.90
N GLY A 3 17.75 -28.43 -3.81
CA GLY A 3 17.17 -27.50 -4.80
C GLY A 3 16.16 -26.49 -4.24
N ARG A 4 15.55 -26.77 -3.07
CA ARG A 4 14.57 -25.85 -2.46
C ARG A 4 15.24 -24.55 -2.01
N ASP A 5 16.49 -24.64 -1.55
CA ASP A 5 17.25 -23.50 -1.03
C ASP A 5 17.79 -22.62 -2.17
N VAL A 6 18.15 -23.20 -3.32
CA VAL A 6 18.59 -22.44 -4.51
C VAL A 6 17.43 -21.67 -5.13
N GLU A 7 16.26 -22.30 -5.28
CA GLU A 7 15.06 -21.60 -5.75
C GLU A 7 14.64 -20.49 -4.79
N GLN A 8 14.78 -20.70 -3.47
CA GLN A 8 14.45 -19.69 -2.48
C GLN A 8 15.35 -18.46 -2.60
N ILE A 9 16.67 -18.63 -2.79
CA ILE A 9 17.59 -17.51 -3.02
C ILE A 9 17.13 -16.63 -4.18
N VAL A 10 16.71 -17.24 -5.29
CA VAL A 10 16.24 -16.49 -6.47
C VAL A 10 14.89 -15.82 -6.19
N ARG A 11 13.97 -16.48 -5.47
CA ARG A 11 12.69 -15.87 -5.05
C ARG A 11 12.92 -14.65 -4.17
N ASP A 12 13.77 -14.78 -3.16
CA ASP A 12 14.11 -13.68 -2.24
C ASP A 12 14.73 -12.50 -3.01
N LEU A 13 15.63 -12.80 -3.95
CA LEU A 13 16.23 -11.78 -4.81
C LEU A 13 15.18 -11.03 -5.65
N VAL A 14 14.20 -11.75 -6.21
CA VAL A 14 13.07 -11.14 -6.94
C VAL A 14 12.18 -10.31 -6.03
N GLU A 15 11.88 -10.77 -4.81
CA GLU A 15 11.08 -10.01 -3.84
C GLU A 15 11.76 -8.69 -3.43
N ILE A 16 13.08 -8.73 -3.23
CA ILE A 16 13.88 -7.53 -2.97
C ILE A 16 13.82 -6.58 -4.18
N ALA A 17 13.98 -7.09 -5.40
CA ALA A 17 13.90 -6.28 -6.61
C ALA A 17 12.51 -5.66 -6.80
N ILE A 18 11.42 -6.38 -6.50
CA ILE A 18 10.06 -5.85 -6.52
C ILE A 18 9.93 -4.68 -5.54
N THR A 19 10.44 -4.83 -4.32
CA THR A 19 10.40 -3.77 -3.31
C THR A 19 11.21 -2.54 -3.76
N MET A 20 12.42 -2.73 -4.27
CA MET A 20 13.25 -1.65 -4.80
C MET A 20 12.58 -0.93 -5.99
N THR A 21 11.99 -1.68 -6.91
CA THR A 21 11.23 -1.14 -8.06
C THR A 21 10.05 -0.32 -7.58
N ARG A 22 9.27 -0.85 -6.64
CA ARG A 22 8.13 -0.17 -6.03
C ARG A 22 8.56 1.16 -5.42
N THR A 23 9.61 1.17 -4.60
CA THR A 23 10.11 2.42 -3.98
C THR A 23 10.51 3.45 -5.03
N ARG A 24 11.20 3.05 -6.10
CA ARG A 24 11.56 3.97 -7.19
C ARG A 24 10.32 4.50 -7.92
N LYS A 25 9.39 3.61 -8.29
CA LYS A 25 8.16 3.98 -8.99
C LYS A 25 7.25 4.89 -8.17
N ARG A 26 7.16 4.68 -6.85
CA ARG A 26 6.44 5.60 -5.94
C ARG A 26 7.01 7.02 -6.01
N ARG A 27 8.33 7.18 -6.07
CA ARG A 27 8.96 8.51 -6.25
C ARG A 27 8.61 9.13 -7.59
N GLU A 28 8.50 8.34 -8.66
CA GLU A 28 8.09 8.84 -9.99
C GLU A 28 6.66 9.41 -9.99
N VAL A 29 5.77 8.93 -9.11
CA VAL A 29 4.37 9.37 -9.01
C VAL A 29 4.07 10.26 -7.80
N GLU A 30 5.06 10.59 -6.99
CA GLU A 30 4.91 11.31 -5.71
C GLU A 30 4.12 12.60 -5.86
N SER A 31 4.45 13.45 -6.85
CA SER A 31 3.72 14.70 -7.09
C SER A 31 2.23 14.48 -7.39
N ARG A 32 1.88 13.44 -8.14
CA ARG A 32 0.48 13.10 -8.44
C ARG A 32 -0.23 12.56 -7.20
N ALA A 33 0.46 11.73 -6.42
CA ALA A 33 -0.05 11.20 -5.17
C ALA A 33 -0.31 12.30 -4.13
N HIS A 34 0.55 13.31 -4.05
CA HIS A 34 0.33 14.49 -3.20
C HIS A 34 -0.94 15.25 -3.56
N LEU A 35 -1.18 15.50 -4.84
CA LEU A 35 -2.40 16.19 -5.29
C LEU A 35 -3.66 15.37 -4.99
N ALA A 36 -3.62 14.06 -5.21
CA ALA A 36 -4.73 13.17 -4.89
C ALA A 36 -4.99 13.11 -3.37
N ALA A 37 -3.94 13.04 -2.55
CA ALA A 37 -4.04 13.07 -1.10
C ALA A 37 -4.62 14.40 -0.60
N GLU A 38 -4.19 15.54 -1.15
CA GLU A 38 -4.74 16.86 -0.85
C GLU A 38 -6.25 16.92 -1.12
N GLU A 39 -6.72 16.40 -2.26
CA GLU A 39 -8.16 16.37 -2.56
C GLU A 39 -8.94 15.49 -1.57
N ARG A 40 -8.40 14.34 -1.15
CA ARG A 40 -9.05 13.49 -0.14
C ARG A 40 -9.13 14.16 1.23
N VAL A 41 -8.10 14.92 1.62
CA VAL A 41 -8.12 15.72 2.86
C VAL A 41 -9.18 16.83 2.76
N LEU A 42 -9.28 17.49 1.61
CA LEU A 42 -10.32 18.49 1.38
C LEU A 42 -11.72 17.88 1.45
N ASP A 43 -11.94 16.71 0.84
CA ASP A 43 -13.22 15.98 0.93
C ASP A 43 -13.58 15.67 2.38
N ALA A 44 -12.63 15.25 3.20
CA ALA A 44 -12.84 14.99 4.62
C ALA A 44 -13.15 16.26 5.44
N LEU A 45 -12.61 17.42 5.03
CA LEU A 45 -12.78 18.69 5.73
C LEU A 45 -14.09 19.41 5.39
N VAL A 46 -14.45 19.47 4.11
CA VAL A 46 -15.59 20.28 3.63
C VAL A 46 -16.74 19.43 3.08
N GLY A 47 -16.52 18.13 2.87
CA GLY A 47 -17.44 17.24 2.20
C GLY A 47 -17.27 17.24 0.67
N GLU A 48 -17.58 16.10 0.06
CA GLU A 48 -17.47 15.88 -1.40
C GLU A 48 -18.34 16.85 -2.22
N THR A 49 -19.47 17.30 -1.66
CA THR A 49 -20.44 18.19 -2.32
C THR A 49 -20.20 19.67 -2.06
N ALA A 50 -19.08 20.04 -1.43
CA ALA A 50 -18.75 21.44 -1.18
C ALA A 50 -18.60 22.24 -2.49
N SER A 51 -19.01 23.51 -2.47
CA SER A 51 -18.86 24.40 -3.62
C SER A 51 -17.37 24.63 -3.93
N SER A 52 -17.07 24.91 -5.20
CA SER A 52 -15.69 25.20 -5.66
C SER A 52 -15.04 26.34 -4.86
N GLY A 53 -15.80 27.40 -4.58
CA GLY A 53 -15.30 28.53 -3.77
C GLY A 53 -14.91 28.14 -2.34
N THR A 54 -15.69 27.26 -1.69
CA THR A 54 -15.35 26.74 -0.35
C THR A 54 -14.12 25.83 -0.43
N ARG A 55 -14.06 24.93 -1.42
CA ARG A 55 -12.89 24.05 -1.63
C ARG A 55 -11.62 24.87 -1.85
N ASP A 56 -11.66 25.89 -2.69
CA ASP A 56 -10.51 26.73 -2.99
C ASP A 56 -10.02 27.52 -1.77
N ALA A 57 -10.94 28.02 -0.95
CA ALA A 57 -10.60 28.71 0.30
C ALA A 57 -9.94 27.75 1.31
N PHE A 58 -10.48 26.54 1.48
CA PHE A 58 -9.88 25.54 2.37
C PHE A 58 -8.56 25.00 1.83
N ARG A 59 -8.41 24.88 0.51
CA ARG A 59 -7.14 24.49 -0.13
C ARG A 59 -6.01 25.45 0.21
N ARG A 60 -6.28 26.76 0.19
CA ARG A 60 -5.30 27.78 0.61
C ARG A 60 -4.92 27.60 2.07
N LYS A 61 -5.90 27.54 2.96
CA LYS A 61 -5.68 27.33 4.40
C LYS A 61 -4.91 26.06 4.73
N LEU A 62 -5.16 24.99 3.97
CA LEU A 62 -4.48 23.71 4.10
C LEU A 62 -3.00 23.85 3.71
N ARG A 63 -2.70 24.51 2.59
CA ARG A 63 -1.32 24.79 2.15
C ARG A 63 -0.58 25.78 3.06
N ASP A 64 -1.32 26.67 3.70
CA ASP A 64 -0.80 27.64 4.67
C ASP A 64 -0.57 27.01 6.07
N GLY A 65 -0.93 25.74 6.27
CA GLY A 65 -0.74 25.00 7.53
C GLY A 65 -1.74 25.35 8.63
N GLU A 66 -2.78 26.15 8.34
CA GLU A 66 -3.76 26.60 9.34
C GLU A 66 -4.68 25.47 9.86
N LEU A 67 -4.67 24.32 9.20
CA LEU A 67 -5.58 23.20 9.47
C LEU A 67 -4.86 21.97 10.06
N ASP A 68 -3.55 22.02 10.26
CA ASP A 68 -2.71 20.87 10.62
C ASP A 68 -3.18 20.14 11.89
N ASP A 69 -3.62 20.91 12.89
CA ASP A 69 -4.09 20.39 14.18
C ASP A 69 -5.54 19.89 14.17
N LYS A 70 -6.29 20.10 13.08
CA LYS A 70 -7.68 19.63 13.01
C LYS A 70 -7.73 18.13 12.84
N GLU A 71 -8.70 17.51 13.50
CA GLU A 71 -9.00 16.09 13.30
C GLU A 71 -9.95 15.90 12.13
N ILE A 72 -9.64 14.91 11.29
CA ILE A 72 -10.45 14.47 10.16
C ILE A 72 -10.62 12.95 10.21
N ASP A 73 -11.74 12.47 9.69
CA ASP A 73 -11.98 11.05 9.46
C ASP A 73 -11.60 10.73 8.01
N ILE A 74 -10.56 9.92 7.84
CA ILE A 74 -10.13 9.43 6.53
C ILE A 74 -10.42 7.95 6.40
N GLU A 75 -10.77 7.52 5.20
CA GLU A 75 -10.85 6.10 4.86
C GLU A 75 -9.49 5.63 4.39
N ILE A 76 -8.90 4.65 5.05
CA ILE A 76 -7.63 4.06 4.61
C ILE A 76 -7.86 2.61 4.24
N ALA A 77 -7.05 2.09 3.31
CA ALA A 77 -7.07 0.67 2.98
C ALA A 77 -6.79 -0.16 4.25
N ASP A 78 -7.69 -1.10 4.53
CA ASP A 78 -7.57 -1.99 5.66
C ASP A 78 -6.57 -3.09 5.32
N GLN A 79 -5.31 -2.88 5.74
CA GLN A 79 -4.24 -3.87 5.58
C GLN A 79 -4.35 -5.03 6.60
N SER A 80 -5.45 -5.12 7.38
CA SER A 80 -5.67 -6.20 8.35
C SER A 80 -5.98 -7.57 7.75
N GLY A 81 -5.58 -7.83 6.50
CA GLY A 81 -5.42 -9.18 5.94
C GLY A 81 -4.33 -10.02 6.63
N GLY A 82 -3.79 -9.56 7.76
CA GLY A 82 -3.04 -10.38 8.70
C GLY A 82 -3.97 -11.31 9.47
N MET A 83 -4.16 -12.52 8.92
CA MET A 83 -4.57 -13.76 9.59
C MET A 83 -5.11 -13.63 11.02
N GLN A 84 -6.36 -13.16 11.18
CA GLN A 84 -7.13 -13.49 12.39
C GLN A 84 -7.67 -14.90 12.21
N THR A 85 -6.90 -15.89 12.65
CA THR A 85 -7.41 -17.25 12.86
C THR A 85 -8.50 -17.16 13.92
N PHE A 86 -9.76 -17.10 13.50
CA PHE A 86 -10.88 -17.37 14.37
C PHE A 86 -10.88 -18.88 14.65
N GLU A 87 -10.31 -19.27 15.78
CA GLU A 87 -10.39 -20.65 16.27
C GLU A 87 -11.82 -20.92 16.75
N ILE A 88 -12.60 -21.64 15.94
CA ILE A 88 -13.87 -22.21 16.38
C ILE A 88 -13.55 -23.42 17.29
N PRO A 89 -13.99 -23.41 18.56
CA PRO A 89 -13.74 -24.53 19.47
C PRO A 89 -14.38 -25.82 18.94
N GLY A 90 -13.58 -26.86 18.68
CA GLY A 90 -14.07 -28.23 18.41
C GLY A 90 -13.90 -28.78 16.99
N MET A 91 -13.31 -28.04 16.04
CA MET A 91 -13.07 -28.53 14.67
C MET A 91 -11.66 -28.17 14.15
N PRO A 92 -10.67 -29.07 14.25
CA PRO A 92 -9.37 -28.89 13.63
C PRO A 92 -9.46 -29.18 12.12
N GLY A 93 -9.15 -28.20 11.27
CA GLY A 93 -8.90 -28.42 9.83
C GLY A 93 -9.93 -27.90 8.83
N ALA A 94 -11.05 -27.31 9.26
CA ALA A 94 -12.07 -26.76 8.34
C ALA A 94 -11.77 -25.33 7.84
N ASN A 95 -10.71 -24.68 8.33
CA ASN A 95 -10.48 -23.23 8.17
C ASN A 95 -9.70 -22.81 6.91
N MET A 96 -9.09 -23.73 6.14
CA MET A 96 -8.21 -23.37 5.02
C MET A 96 -8.94 -22.89 3.75
N GLY A 97 -10.22 -23.23 3.57
CA GLY A 97 -10.97 -22.93 2.33
C GLY A 97 -11.67 -21.57 2.30
N MET A 98 -12.14 -21.05 3.44
CA MET A 98 -12.87 -19.79 3.50
C MET A 98 -11.98 -18.55 3.61
N ILE A 99 -10.77 -18.69 4.16
CA ILE A 99 -9.85 -17.57 4.39
C ILE A 99 -9.30 -17.01 3.06
N ASN A 100 -8.86 -17.90 2.15
CA ASN A 100 -8.37 -17.49 0.83
C ASN A 100 -9.47 -16.88 -0.07
N LEU A 101 -10.72 -17.36 0.06
CA LEU A 101 -11.83 -16.86 -0.76
C LEU A 101 -12.29 -15.47 -0.28
N GLY A 102 -12.20 -15.20 1.02
CA GLY A 102 -12.52 -13.88 1.60
C GLY A 102 -11.52 -12.79 1.20
N ASP A 103 -10.22 -13.09 1.19
CA ASP A 103 -9.18 -12.14 0.79
C ASP A 103 -9.13 -11.91 -0.74
N MET A 104 -9.38 -12.96 -1.54
CA MET A 104 -9.53 -12.80 -3.00
C MET A 104 -10.80 -12.02 -3.37
N LEU A 105 -11.93 -12.27 -2.70
CA LEU A 105 -13.17 -11.53 -2.92
C LEU A 105 -13.05 -10.07 -2.43
N GLY A 106 -12.36 -9.85 -1.32
CA GLY A 106 -12.06 -8.52 -0.80
C GLY A 106 -11.20 -7.70 -1.77
N LYS A 107 -10.15 -8.29 -2.36
CA LYS A 107 -9.34 -7.63 -3.40
C LYS A 107 -10.10 -7.40 -4.71
N ALA A 108 -10.98 -8.33 -5.11
CA ALA A 108 -11.81 -8.19 -6.31
C ALA A 108 -12.95 -7.15 -6.15
N MET A 109 -13.38 -6.85 -4.92
CA MET A 109 -14.41 -5.85 -4.59
C MET A 109 -13.83 -4.52 -4.08
N GLY A 110 -12.55 -4.21 -4.39
CA GLY A 110 -11.96 -2.90 -4.13
C GLY A 110 -11.21 -2.75 -2.80
N GLY A 111 -10.93 -3.84 -2.09
CA GLY A 111 -10.29 -3.83 -0.77
C GLY A 111 -11.24 -3.36 0.32
N ARG A 112 -11.08 -3.88 1.54
CA ARG A 112 -11.78 -3.30 2.70
C ARG A 112 -11.12 -1.95 3.01
N THR A 113 -11.90 -0.92 3.24
CA THR A 113 -11.43 0.35 3.80
C THR A 113 -11.94 0.51 5.23
N ARG A 114 -11.16 1.17 6.08
CA ARG A 114 -11.53 1.47 7.46
C ARG A 114 -11.43 2.97 7.70
N LYS A 115 -12.45 3.53 8.34
CA LYS A 115 -12.42 4.91 8.83
C LYS A 115 -11.46 5.02 10.01
N LYS A 116 -10.51 5.95 9.92
CA LYS A 116 -9.55 6.29 10.96
C LYS A 116 -9.59 7.79 11.19
N LYS A 117 -9.77 8.19 12.44
CA LYS A 117 -9.65 9.57 12.87
C LYS A 117 -8.18 9.92 13.10
N VAL A 118 -7.69 10.96 12.44
CA VAL A 118 -6.30 11.43 12.52
C VAL A 118 -6.26 12.95 12.41
N ARG A 119 -5.13 13.57 12.77
CA ARG A 119 -4.90 14.99 12.45
C ARG A 119 -4.61 15.16 10.96
N VAL A 120 -4.93 16.34 10.43
CA VAL A 120 -4.64 16.70 9.03
C VAL A 120 -3.18 16.48 8.69
N VAL A 121 -2.24 16.93 9.54
CA VAL A 121 -0.80 16.75 9.30
C VAL A 121 -0.40 15.27 9.19
N ASP A 122 -0.95 14.41 10.05
CA ASP A 122 -0.63 12.98 10.08
C ASP A 122 -1.34 12.21 8.93
N SER A 123 -2.40 12.78 8.35
CA SER A 123 -3.16 12.16 7.26
C SER A 123 -2.37 12.11 5.95
N TYR A 124 -1.52 13.09 5.69
CA TYR A 124 -0.80 13.21 4.43
C TYR A 124 0.13 12.03 4.18
N GLU A 125 0.94 11.65 5.16
CA GLU A 125 1.87 10.52 5.00
C GLU A 125 1.13 9.22 4.63
N LEU A 126 0.00 8.96 5.30
CA LEU A 126 -0.84 7.78 5.04
C LEU A 126 -1.48 7.83 3.66
N LEU A 127 -2.09 8.97 3.31
CA LEU A 127 -2.80 9.13 2.05
C LEU A 127 -1.84 9.16 0.85
N ILE A 128 -0.68 9.82 0.95
CA ILE A 128 0.32 9.84 -0.11
C ILE A 128 0.83 8.42 -0.39
N ALA A 129 1.10 7.62 0.65
CA ALA A 129 1.53 6.24 0.47
C ALA A 129 0.47 5.42 -0.29
N GLU A 130 -0.80 5.54 0.10
CA GLU A 130 -1.91 4.83 -0.54
C GLU A 130 -2.16 5.29 -1.98
N GLU A 131 -2.19 6.60 -2.22
CA GLU A 131 -2.38 7.16 -3.56
C GLU A 131 -1.19 6.86 -4.48
N SER A 132 0.03 6.79 -3.93
CA SER A 132 1.20 6.35 -4.69
C SER A 132 1.04 4.91 -5.15
N ASP A 133 0.59 4.01 -4.28
CA ASP A 133 0.36 2.61 -4.63
C ASP A 133 -0.73 2.42 -5.69
N LYS A 134 -1.84 3.17 -5.60
CA LYS A 134 -2.91 3.13 -6.61
C LYS A 134 -2.45 3.54 -8.00
N LEU A 135 -1.42 4.39 -8.09
CA LEU A 135 -0.87 4.88 -9.34
C LEU A 135 0.14 3.93 -9.98
N LEU A 136 0.53 2.84 -9.30
CA LEU A 136 1.46 1.86 -9.82
C LEU A 136 0.75 0.82 -10.67
N ASP A 137 1.36 0.48 -11.80
CA ASP A 137 1.00 -0.69 -12.59
C ASP A 137 1.77 -1.90 -12.03
N GLU A 138 1.05 -2.82 -11.38
CA GLU A 138 1.64 -3.99 -10.73
C GLU A 138 2.26 -4.97 -11.75
N ASP A 139 1.68 -5.12 -12.94
CA ASP A 139 2.21 -6.02 -13.97
C ASP A 139 3.53 -5.47 -14.53
N GLN A 140 3.57 -4.16 -14.80
CA GLN A 140 4.79 -3.48 -15.24
C GLN A 140 5.87 -3.53 -14.16
N LEU A 141 5.50 -3.34 -12.89
CA LEU A 141 6.42 -3.37 -11.75
C LEU A 141 7.08 -4.75 -11.62
N VAL A 142 6.30 -5.83 -11.69
CA VAL A 142 6.83 -7.20 -11.64
C VAL A 142 7.72 -7.49 -12.84
N ALA A 143 7.30 -7.13 -14.06
CA ALA A 143 8.11 -7.34 -15.26
C ALA A 143 9.46 -6.62 -15.19
N GLU A 144 9.47 -5.37 -14.73
CA GLU A 144 10.69 -4.58 -14.56
C GLU A 144 11.60 -5.13 -13.45
N ALA A 145 11.03 -5.58 -12.33
CA ALA A 145 11.79 -6.22 -11.26
C ALA A 145 12.47 -7.51 -11.74
N VAL A 146 11.76 -8.37 -12.48
CA VAL A 146 12.32 -9.59 -13.08
C VAL A 146 13.46 -9.23 -14.05
N HIS A 147 13.25 -8.23 -14.90
CA HIS A 147 14.29 -7.75 -15.81
C HIS A 147 15.54 -7.26 -15.06
N MET A 148 15.37 -6.53 -13.96
CA MET A 148 16.51 -6.09 -13.13
C MET A 148 17.26 -7.26 -12.50
N VAL A 149 16.57 -8.26 -11.96
CA VAL A 149 17.23 -9.45 -11.41
C VAL A 149 18.01 -10.20 -12.48
N GLN A 150 17.43 -10.40 -13.66
CA GLN A 150 18.07 -11.12 -14.76
C GLN A 150 19.37 -10.45 -15.24
N ASN A 151 19.41 -9.12 -15.29
CA ASN A 151 20.53 -8.39 -15.87
C ASN A 151 21.53 -7.84 -14.83
N HIS A 152 21.08 -7.59 -13.60
CA HIS A 152 21.83 -6.86 -12.58
C HIS A 152 21.78 -7.52 -11.19
N GLY A 153 21.10 -8.65 -11.04
CA GLY A 153 21.01 -9.37 -9.77
C GLY A 153 22.38 -9.88 -9.31
N ILE A 154 22.67 -9.69 -8.03
CA ILE A 154 23.91 -10.17 -7.40
C ILE A 154 23.52 -11.02 -6.18
N VAL A 155 24.06 -12.24 -6.12
CA VAL A 155 23.94 -13.14 -4.98
C VAL A 155 25.32 -13.34 -4.39
N PHE A 156 25.44 -13.14 -3.08
CA PHE A 156 26.64 -13.48 -2.33
C PHE A 156 26.40 -14.79 -1.59
N LEU A 157 27.26 -15.77 -1.83
CA LEU A 157 27.25 -17.06 -1.13
C LEU A 157 28.43 -17.06 -0.16
N ASP A 158 28.14 -17.10 1.13
CA ASP A 158 29.16 -17.18 2.17
C ASP A 158 29.50 -18.63 2.50
N GLU A 159 30.71 -18.87 2.98
CA GLU A 159 31.20 -20.18 3.45
C GLU A 159 31.03 -21.34 2.45
N VAL A 160 31.19 -21.05 1.14
CA VAL A 160 31.04 -22.06 0.07
C VAL A 160 32.04 -23.22 0.17
N ASP A 161 33.09 -23.05 0.96
CA ASP A 161 34.16 -24.02 1.22
C ASP A 161 33.85 -25.02 2.35
N LYS A 162 32.79 -24.79 3.14
CA LYS A 162 32.30 -25.74 4.15
C LYS A 162 31.50 -26.89 3.56
#